data_AF-A0A450TQV0-F1
#
_entry.id   AF-A0A450TQV0-F1
#
_cell.length_a   1.000
_cell.length_b   1.000
_cell.length_c   1.000
_cell.angle_alpha   90.00
_cell.angle_beta   90.00
_cell.angle_gamma   90.00
#
_symmetry.space_group_name_H-M   'P 1'
#
loop_
_entity.id
_entity.type
_entity.pdbx_description
1 polymer ?
#
loop_
_entity_poly.entity_id
_entity_poly.type
_entity_poly.pdbx_seq_one_letter_code
_entity_poly.pdbx_strand_id
1 'polypeptide(L)'
;MTTITDAEVRVRGMEALIAALGEVHAEKFITLIMREPFDYTEWQRTPWNNKTVEEISQMAMERRRRTNGYKVNPFSGSSKK
;
A
#
# COMPACT_ATOMS: atom_id res chain seq x y z
N MET A 1 20.87 2.06 -2.21
CA MET A 1 19.45 1.79 -2.49
C MET A 1 19.38 1.16 -3.87
N THR A 2 18.87 -0.06 -3.99
CA THR A 2 18.62 -0.68 -5.31
C THR A 2 17.36 -0.05 -5.91
N THR A 3 17.53 0.79 -6.91
CA THR A 3 16.42 1.36 -7.67
C THR A 3 15.87 0.30 -8.63
N ILE A 4 14.61 -0.08 -8.44
CA ILE A 4 13.89 -0.95 -9.37
C ILE A 4 13.60 -0.13 -10.63
N THR A 5 13.86 -0.70 -11.82
CA THR A 5 13.59 -0.03 -13.09
C THR A 5 12.11 -0.13 -13.45
N ASP A 6 11.61 0.79 -14.29
CA ASP A 6 10.22 0.75 -14.76
C ASP A 6 9.87 -0.55 -15.50
N ALA A 7 10.85 -1.18 -16.16
CA ALA A 7 10.69 -2.48 -16.79
C ALA A 7 10.47 -3.57 -15.74
N GLU A 8 11.28 -3.57 -14.69
CA GLU A 8 11.21 -4.52 -13.59
C GLU A 8 9.87 -4.39 -12.82
N VAL A 9 9.38 -3.17 -12.61
CA VAL A 9 8.06 -2.93 -12.00
C VAL A 9 6.95 -3.54 -12.85
N ARG A 10 7.00 -3.38 -14.18
CA ARG A 10 5.97 -3.89 -15.10
C ARG A 10 5.95 -5.41 -15.15
N VAL A 11 7.12 -6.05 -15.20
CA VAL A 11 7.23 -7.52 -15.19
C VAL A 11 6.64 -8.09 -13.91
N ARG A 12 7.08 -7.59 -12.76
CA ARG A 12 6.56 -8.05 -11.45
C ARG A 12 5.07 -7.76 -11.28
N GLY A 13 4.59 -6.64 -11.81
CA GLY A 13 3.16 -6.31 -11.81
C GLY A 13 2.33 -7.31 -12.61
N MET A 14 2.81 -7.70 -13.80
CA MET A 14 2.12 -8.70 -14.62
C MET A 14 2.10 -10.08 -13.94
N GLU A 15 3.22 -10.51 -13.37
CA GLU A 15 3.30 -11.77 -12.61
C GLU A 15 2.31 -11.78 -11.44
N ALA A 16 2.20 -10.68 -10.69
CA ALA A 16 1.26 -10.55 -9.60
C ALA A 16 -0.21 -10.60 -10.07
N LEU A 17 -0.52 -9.96 -11.21
CA LEU A 17 -1.86 -10.00 -11.80
C LEU A 17 -2.24 -11.41 -12.24
N ILE A 18 -1.35 -12.12 -12.92
CA ILE A 18 -1.57 -13.50 -13.35
C ILE A 18 -1.75 -14.42 -12.14
N ALA A 19 -0.93 -14.28 -11.10
CA ALA A 19 -1.03 -15.08 -9.89
C ALA A 19 -2.36 -14.86 -9.14
N ALA A 20 -2.90 -13.64 -9.16
CA ALA A 20 -4.13 -13.29 -8.45
C ALA A 20 -5.41 -13.59 -9.25
N LEU A 21 -5.39 -13.41 -10.58
CA LEU A 21 -6.59 -13.42 -11.42
C LEU A 21 -6.61 -14.55 -12.46
N GLY A 22 -5.45 -15.17 -12.73
CA GLY A 22 -5.22 -16.03 -13.89
C GLY A 22 -4.98 -15.23 -15.17
N GLU A 23 -4.42 -15.89 -16.18
CA GLU A 23 -3.96 -15.26 -17.44
C GLU A 23 -5.07 -14.46 -18.14
N VAL A 24 -6.23 -15.09 -18.38
CA VAL A 24 -7.35 -14.48 -19.11
C VAL A 24 -7.90 -13.22 -18.42
N HIS A 25 -8.01 -13.25 -17.09
CA HIS A 25 -8.54 -12.11 -16.34
C HIS A 25 -7.49 -11.00 -16.16
N ALA A 26 -6.20 -11.36 -16.06
CA ALA A 26 -5.12 -10.39 -16.04
C ALA A 26 -5.06 -9.58 -17.35
N GLU A 27 -5.18 -10.22 -18.51
CA GLU A 27 -5.24 -9.53 -19.81
C GLU A 27 -6.47 -8.61 -19.91
N LYS A 28 -7.63 -9.11 -19.47
CA LYS A 28 -8.87 -8.31 -19.42
C LYS A 28 -8.71 -7.10 -18.51
N PHE A 29 -8.06 -7.25 -17.36
CA PHE A 29 -7.78 -6.15 -16.43
C PHE A 29 -6.93 -5.06 -17.09
N ILE A 30 -5.82 -5.43 -17.73
CA ILE A 30 -4.96 -4.48 -18.45
C ILE A 30 -5.74 -3.77 -19.55
N THR A 31 -6.56 -4.50 -20.30
CA THR A 31 -7.41 -3.93 -21.35
C THR A 31 -8.38 -2.89 -20.78
N LEU A 32 -9.01 -3.15 -19.64
CA LEU A 32 -9.94 -2.22 -18.99
C LEU A 32 -9.23 -0.95 -18.50
N ILE A 33 -8.08 -1.11 -17.83
CA ILE A 33 -7.27 0.02 -17.35
C ILE A 33 -6.74 0.89 -18.49
N MET A 34 -6.48 0.31 -19.68
CA MET A 34 -6.06 1.08 -20.86
C MET A 34 -7.22 1.78 -21.57
N ARG A 35 -8.44 1.26 -21.47
CA ARG A 35 -9.62 1.81 -22.18
C ARG A 35 -10.31 2.91 -21.39
N GLU A 36 -10.35 2.78 -20.07
CA GLU A 36 -11.03 3.71 -19.18
C GLU A 36 -10.02 4.26 -18.17
N PRO A 37 -9.96 5.59 -17.94
CA PRO A 37 -9.11 6.13 -16.89
C PRO A 37 -9.58 5.60 -15.54
N PHE A 38 -8.73 4.79 -14.91
CA PHE A 38 -8.99 4.30 -13.57
C PHE A 38 -8.89 5.47 -12.58
N ASP A 39 -9.98 5.76 -11.86
CA ASP A 39 -9.97 6.82 -10.84
C ASP A 39 -9.20 6.33 -9.60
N TYR A 40 -7.90 6.61 -9.60
CA TYR A 40 -7.02 6.33 -8.48
C TYR A 40 -7.45 7.06 -7.19
N THR A 41 -8.12 8.22 -7.31
CA THR A 41 -8.60 8.99 -6.15
C THR A 41 -9.77 8.29 -5.49
N GLU A 42 -10.70 7.74 -6.28
CA GLU A 42 -11.81 6.94 -5.77
C GLU A 42 -11.30 5.64 -5.14
N TRP A 43 -10.44 4.92 -5.86
CA TRP A 43 -9.85 3.67 -5.36
C TRP A 43 -9.04 3.87 -4.08
N GLN A 44 -8.34 4.99 -3.88
CA GLN A 44 -7.58 5.23 -2.66
C GLN A 44 -8.47 5.50 -1.43
N ARG A 45 -9.71 5.97 -1.63
CA ARG A 45 -10.64 6.27 -0.54
C ARG A 45 -11.22 5.00 0.10
N THR A 46 -11.44 3.96 -0.70
CA THR A 46 -12.14 2.74 -0.28
C THR A 46 -11.38 1.79 0.67
N PRO A 47 -10.04 1.59 0.56
CA PRO A 47 -9.29 0.59 1.33
C PRO A 47 -9.35 0.78 2.84
N TRP A 48 -9.68 1.99 3.28
CA TRP A 48 -9.73 2.38 4.68
C TRP A 48 -11.08 2.96 5.08
N ASN A 49 -12.15 2.77 4.28
CA ASN A 49 -13.47 3.33 4.60
C ASN A 49 -14.04 2.86 5.95
N ASN A 50 -13.50 1.78 6.51
CA ASN A 50 -13.82 1.23 7.82
C ASN A 50 -12.80 1.59 8.91
N LYS A 51 -11.84 2.48 8.62
CA LYS A 51 -10.76 2.86 9.54
C LYS A 51 -10.54 4.37 9.54
N THR A 52 -10.49 4.97 10.72
CA THR A 52 -10.17 6.39 10.85
C THR A 52 -8.69 6.65 10.54
N VAL A 53 -8.34 7.91 10.25
CA VAL A 53 -6.95 8.32 10.00
C VAL A 53 -6.06 7.98 11.20
N GLU A 54 -6.59 8.09 12.41
CA GLU A 54 -5.93 7.72 13.66
C GLU A 54 -5.62 6.22 13.74
N GLU A 55 -6.57 5.36 13.33
CA GLU A 55 -6.38 3.91 13.31
C GLU A 55 -5.32 3.50 12.28
N ILE A 56 -5.34 4.12 11.09
CA ILE A 56 -4.31 3.91 10.06
C ILE A 56 -2.94 4.36 10.59
N SER A 57 -2.88 5.50 11.26
CA SER A 57 -1.65 6.03 11.88
C SER A 57 -1.12 5.09 12.97
N GLN A 58 -1.99 4.57 13.83
CA GLN A 58 -1.63 3.59 14.86
C GLN A 58 -1.12 2.28 14.24
N MET A 59 -1.78 1.75 13.21
CA MET A 59 -1.32 0.55 12.49
C MET A 59 0.04 0.77 11.83
N ALA A 60 0.26 1.96 11.24
CA ALA A 60 1.55 2.33 10.66
C ALA A 60 2.65 2.43 11.73
N MET A 61 2.36 3.04 12.88
CA MET A 61 3.28 3.09 14.03
C MET A 61 3.58 1.70 14.60
N GLU A 62 2.58 0.83 14.69
CA GLU A 62 2.75 -0.52 15.19
C GLU A 62 3.61 -1.36 14.23
N ARG A 63 3.37 -1.26 12.93
CA ARG A 63 4.21 -1.89 11.92
C ARG A 63 5.65 -1.38 11.99
N ARG A 64 5.85 -0.06 12.15
CA ARG A 64 7.19 0.53 12.34
C ARG A 64 7.90 0.02 13.60
N ARG A 65 7.18 -0.12 14.73
CA ARG A 65 7.72 -0.68 15.99
C ARG A 65 8.11 -2.15 15.85
N ARG A 66 7.36 -2.93 15.06
CA ARG A 66 7.67 -4.34 14.79
C ARG A 66 8.86 -4.52 13.85
N THR A 67 8.99 -3.66 12.83
CA THR A 67 10.06 -3.78 11.83
C THR A 67 11.38 -3.16 12.29
N ASN A 68 11.33 -2.11 13.11
CA ASN A 68 12.51 -1.45 13.65
C ASN A 68 12.37 -1.45 15.17
N GLY A 69 13.27 -2.14 15.88
CA GLY A 69 13.31 -2.21 17.35
C GLY A 69 13.50 -0.83 17.98
N TYR A 70 12.44 -0.02 17.96
CA TYR A 70 12.42 1.32 18.49
C TYR A 70 12.41 1.18 20.00
N LYS A 71 13.58 1.37 20.60
CA LYS A 71 13.70 1.63 22.04
C LYS A 71 12.85 2.85 22.33
N VAL A 72 11.65 2.62 22.87
CA VAL A 72 10.82 3.66 23.44
C VAL A 72 11.66 4.35 24.51
N ASN A 73 12.01 5.63 24.28
CA ASN A 73 12.60 6.45 25.32
C ASN A 73 11.49 6.75 26.34
N PRO A 74 11.62 6.37 27.63
CA PRO A 74 10.53 6.47 28.61
C PRO A 74 10.04 7.89 28.93
N PHE A 75 10.65 8.92 28.34
CA PHE A 75 10.45 10.32 28.76
C PHE A 75 9.50 11.17 27.89
N SER A 76 8.77 10.63 26.91
CA SER A 76 7.81 11.46 26.15
C SER A 76 6.43 11.61 26.79
N GLY A 77 6.26 11.18 28.04
CA GLY A 77 5.08 11.47 28.84
C GLY A 77 5.39 12.51 29.90
N SER A 78 5.37 13.80 29.55
CA SER A 78 5.01 14.93 30.45
C SER A 78 5.16 16.26 29.73
N SER A 79 4.03 16.81 29.25
CA SER A 79 3.66 18.16 29.64
C SER A 79 2.15 18.34 29.48
N LYS A 80 1.41 17.93 30.51
CA LYS A 80 0.22 18.68 30.92
C LYS A 80 0.72 19.71 31.92
N LYS A 81 0.80 20.98 31.51
CA LYS A 81 0.36 22.17 32.24
C LYS A 81 0.73 23.42 31.46
#